data_AF-A0A6J5CME4-F1
#
_entry.id   AF-A0A6J5CME4-F1
#
_cell.length_a   1.000
_cell.length_b   1.000
_cell.length_c   1.000
_cell.angle_alpha   90.00
_cell.angle_beta   90.00
_cell.angle_gamma   90.00
#
_symmetry.space_group_name_H-M   'P 1'
#
loop_
_entity.id
_entity.type
_entity.pdbx_description
1 polymer ?
#
loop_
_entity_poly.entity_id
_entity_poly.type
_entity_poly.pdbx_seq_one_letter_code
_entity_poly.pdbx_strand_id
1 'polypeptide(L)'
;MATQPASPNQHDQQPGNEPDETADPGGPPTDISKPVGDAIPTPVEPGLDQPLPEKGENPPSEESDKEAKREPLGETDTPPGVPPPGPSDFA
;
A
#
# COMPACT_ATOMS: atom_id res chain seq x y z
N MET A 1 -41.90 -11.53 -37.42
CA MET A 1 -41.83 -12.08 -36.06
C MET A 1 -40.36 -12.09 -35.67
N ALA A 2 -39.94 -11.23 -34.74
CA ALA A 2 -38.53 -11.09 -34.35
C ALA A 2 -38.32 -11.75 -32.98
N THR A 3 -37.42 -12.73 -32.91
CA THR A 3 -37.01 -13.39 -31.66
C THR A 3 -36.00 -12.50 -30.93
N GLN A 4 -36.35 -12.02 -29.75
CA GLN A 4 -35.42 -11.29 -28.87
C GLN A 4 -34.29 -12.22 -28.40
N PRO A 5 -33.02 -11.77 -28.35
CA PRO A 5 -31.94 -12.54 -27.76
C PRO A 5 -32.04 -12.54 -26.22
N ALA A 6 -31.70 -13.68 -25.60
CA ALA A 6 -31.70 -13.84 -24.16
C ALA A 6 -30.77 -12.82 -23.48
N SER A 7 -31.24 -12.23 -22.38
CA SER A 7 -30.48 -11.26 -21.58
C SER A 7 -29.26 -11.91 -20.93
N PRO A 8 -28.08 -11.26 -20.93
CA PRO A 8 -26.81 -11.84 -20.50
C PRO A 8 -26.67 -12.01 -18.98
N ASN A 9 -27.71 -11.69 -18.20
CA ASN A 9 -27.65 -11.68 -16.74
C ASN A 9 -28.16 -12.98 -16.09
N GLN A 10 -28.18 -14.07 -16.84
CA GLN A 10 -28.40 -15.41 -16.27
C GLN A 10 -27.05 -15.98 -15.83
N HIS A 11 -26.50 -15.41 -14.76
CA HIS A 11 -25.49 -16.11 -13.98
C HIS A 11 -26.17 -17.23 -13.21
N ASP A 12 -25.60 -18.41 -13.35
CA ASP A 12 -25.99 -19.66 -12.75
C ASP A 12 -26.47 -19.48 -11.30
N GLN A 13 -27.75 -19.81 -11.08
CA GLN A 13 -28.30 -20.02 -9.76
C GLN A 13 -27.55 -21.23 -9.15
N GLN A 14 -26.52 -20.98 -8.37
CA GLN A 14 -25.90 -22.02 -7.54
C GLN A 14 -26.98 -22.60 -6.60
N PRO A 15 -27.22 -23.92 -6.59
CA PRO A 15 -28.14 -24.50 -5.63
C PRO A 15 -27.43 -24.52 -4.28
N GLY A 16 -27.78 -23.59 -3.39
CA GLY A 16 -27.20 -23.59 -2.04
C GLY A 16 -27.47 -22.37 -1.16
N ASN A 17 -27.91 -21.23 -1.71
CA ASN A 17 -28.20 -20.04 -0.90
C ASN A 17 -29.70 -19.75 -0.90
N GLU A 18 -30.45 -20.57 -0.18
CA GLU A 18 -31.77 -20.18 0.30
C GLU A 18 -31.52 -19.36 1.58
N PRO A 19 -31.80 -18.04 1.62
CA PRO A 19 -31.66 -17.29 2.85
C PRO A 19 -32.73 -17.80 3.82
N ASP A 20 -32.29 -18.43 4.90
CA ASP A 20 -33.15 -18.82 6.01
C ASP A 20 -33.89 -17.56 6.52
N GLU A 21 -35.22 -17.52 6.33
CA GLU A 21 -36.08 -16.37 6.71
C GLU A 21 -36.12 -16.12 8.24
N THR A 22 -35.29 -16.81 9.03
CA THR A 22 -35.17 -16.62 10.49
C THR A 22 -33.92 -15.85 10.93
N ALA A 23 -33.09 -15.34 10.01
CA ALA A 23 -31.91 -14.55 10.37
C ALA A 23 -32.30 -13.16 10.93
N ASP A 24 -32.02 -12.93 12.21
CA ASP A 24 -32.17 -11.67 12.96
C ASP A 24 -31.73 -10.42 12.14
N PRO A 25 -32.62 -9.43 11.91
CA PRO A 25 -32.41 -8.38 10.91
C PRO A 25 -31.46 -7.23 11.33
N GLY A 26 -30.76 -7.31 12.47
CA GLY A 26 -30.37 -6.09 13.19
C GLY A 26 -28.92 -5.88 13.62
N GLY A 27 -27.99 -6.79 13.33
CA GLY A 27 -26.59 -6.60 13.76
C GLY A 27 -25.77 -5.84 12.71
N PRO A 28 -24.91 -4.86 13.08
CA PRO A 28 -23.85 -4.44 12.16
C PRO A 28 -23.01 -5.67 11.82
N PRO A 29 -22.58 -5.86 10.55
CA PRO A 29 -21.78 -7.00 10.17
C PRO A 29 -20.53 -7.06 11.05
N THR A 30 -20.49 -8.06 11.95
CA THR A 30 -19.34 -8.33 12.82
C THR A 30 -18.19 -8.94 12.03
N ASP A 31 -18.50 -9.47 10.84
CA ASP A 31 -17.53 -10.09 9.96
C ASP A 31 -16.87 -9.00 9.10
N ILE A 32 -15.63 -8.65 9.47
CA ILE A 32 -14.76 -7.86 8.62
C ILE A 32 -14.51 -8.70 7.36
N SER A 33 -15.00 -8.22 6.21
CA SER A 33 -14.81 -8.88 4.93
C SER A 33 -13.33 -9.16 4.72
N LYS A 34 -12.97 -10.44 4.60
CA LYS A 34 -11.59 -10.83 4.26
C LYS A 34 -11.25 -10.22 2.89
N PRO A 35 -10.00 -9.75 2.70
CA PRO A 35 -9.57 -9.28 1.40
C PRO A 35 -9.78 -10.39 0.37
N VAL A 36 -10.41 -10.01 -0.75
CA VAL A 36 -10.62 -10.93 -1.87
C VAL A 36 -9.29 -11.10 -2.59
N GLY A 37 -8.83 -12.35 -2.70
CA GLY A 37 -7.57 -12.72 -3.32
C GLY A 37 -6.46 -12.98 -2.30
N ASP A 38 -5.56 -13.90 -2.66
CA ASP A 38 -4.35 -14.13 -1.88
C ASP A 38 -3.50 -12.87 -1.89
N ALA A 39 -2.98 -12.48 -0.73
CA ALA A 39 -2.04 -11.36 -0.66
C ALA A 39 -0.88 -11.65 -1.61
N ILE A 40 -0.65 -10.77 -2.59
CA ILE A 40 0.49 -10.88 -3.51
C ILE A 40 1.77 -10.88 -2.66
N PRO A 41 2.73 -11.79 -2.92
CA PRO A 41 3.98 -11.82 -2.19
C PRO A 41 4.65 -10.45 -2.20
N THR A 42 5.17 -10.03 -1.04
CA THR A 42 5.98 -8.83 -0.95
C THR A 42 7.17 -8.95 -1.90
N PRO A 43 7.52 -7.89 -2.64
CA PRO A 43 8.75 -7.88 -3.43
C PRO A 43 9.95 -8.21 -2.55
N VAL A 44 10.91 -8.95 -3.10
CA VAL A 44 12.20 -9.15 -2.45
C VAL A 44 13.02 -7.88 -2.62
N GLU A 45 13.62 -7.40 -1.55
CA GLU A 45 14.54 -6.27 -1.61
C GLU A 45 15.82 -6.68 -2.35
N PRO A 46 16.15 -6.05 -3.49
CA PRO A 46 17.38 -6.37 -4.21
C PRO A 46 18.59 -6.02 -3.34
N GLY A 47 19.48 -6.99 -3.13
CA GLY A 47 20.76 -6.77 -2.43
C GLY A 47 20.86 -7.32 -1.01
N LEU A 48 19.75 -7.73 -0.37
CA LEU A 48 19.83 -8.28 1.00
C LEU A 48 20.50 -9.67 1.04
N ASP A 49 20.27 -10.48 0.00
CA ASP A 49 20.91 -11.79 -0.16
C ASP A 49 22.31 -11.70 -0.81
N GLN A 50 22.78 -10.50 -1.16
CA GLN A 50 24.14 -10.32 -1.64
C GLN A 50 25.10 -10.33 -0.44
N PRO A 51 26.28 -10.98 -0.56
CA PRO A 51 27.26 -10.89 0.50
C PRO A 51 27.63 -9.43 0.74
N LEU A 52 27.86 -9.08 2.01
CA LEU A 52 28.46 -7.80 2.33
C LEU A 52 29.80 -7.70 1.58
N PRO A 53 30.12 -6.53 0.99
CA PRO A 53 31.44 -6.29 0.43
C PRO A 53 32.53 -6.55 1.47
N GLU A 54 33.66 -7.07 1.01
CA GLU A 54 34.84 -7.25 1.86
C GLU A 54 35.25 -5.90 2.48
N LYS A 55 35.62 -5.94 3.76
CA LYS A 55 35.96 -4.73 4.51
C LYS A 55 37.20 -4.08 3.89
N GLY A 56 37.01 -2.97 3.18
CA GLY A 56 38.08 -2.16 2.61
C GLY A 56 38.33 -2.36 1.11
N GLU A 57 37.51 -3.16 0.41
CA GLU A 57 37.67 -3.36 -1.04
C GLU A 57 37.30 -2.13 -1.88
N ASN A 58 36.49 -1.22 -1.32
CA ASN A 58 36.23 0.08 -1.90
C ASN A 58 36.11 1.11 -0.77
N PRO A 59 37.20 1.80 -0.35
CA PRO A 59 37.03 2.99 0.47
C PRO A 59 36.12 3.96 -0.32
N PRO A 60 35.11 4.58 0.32
CA PRO A 60 34.40 5.67 -0.33
C PRO A 60 35.45 6.66 -0.83
N SER A 61 35.40 6.98 -2.12
CA SER A 61 36.27 8.03 -2.66
C SER A 61 35.97 9.29 -1.86
N GLU A 62 37.00 10.02 -1.41
CA GLU A 62 36.87 11.21 -0.55
C GLU A 62 35.98 12.33 -1.14
N GLU A 63 35.51 12.15 -2.37
CA GLU A 63 34.52 12.98 -3.05
C GLU A 63 33.12 12.81 -2.44
N SER A 64 32.72 11.59 -2.05
CA SER A 64 31.39 11.31 -1.45
C SER A 64 31.23 11.86 -0.03
N ASP A 65 32.33 11.92 0.75
CA ASP A 65 32.32 12.46 2.11
C ASP A 65 32.27 14.00 2.17
N LYS A 66 32.55 14.68 1.05
CA LYS A 66 32.47 16.15 0.95
C LYS A 66 31.05 16.62 0.62
N GLU A 67 30.28 15.84 -0.12
CA GLU A 67 28.88 16.13 -0.45
C GLU A 67 27.96 15.95 0.76
N ALA A 68 28.27 15.03 1.68
CA ALA A 68 27.49 14.81 2.90
C ALA A 68 27.62 15.93 3.95
N LYS A 69 28.46 16.94 3.71
CA LYS A 69 28.58 18.13 4.57
C LYS A 69 27.74 19.27 4.02
N ARG A 70 26.49 19.31 4.49
CA ARG A 70 25.67 20.50 4.76
C ARG A 70 24.84 21.07 3.60
N GLU A 71 23.81 20.34 3.20
CA GLU A 71 22.50 20.98 3.04
C GLU A 71 21.52 20.37 4.07
N PRO A 72 21.05 21.15 5.05
CA PRO A 72 19.94 20.75 5.89
C PRO A 72 18.74 20.41 5.01
N LEU A 73 18.28 19.16 5.09
CA LEU A 73 17.15 18.60 4.30
C LEU A 73 15.79 19.30 4.53
N GLY A 74 15.78 20.47 5.18
CA GLY A 74 14.59 21.27 5.48
C GLY A 74 14.71 22.75 5.11
N GLU A 75 15.81 23.18 4.47
CA GLU A 75 16.01 24.56 4.02
C GLU A 75 15.58 24.78 2.55
N THR A 76 14.81 23.84 2.01
CA THR A 76 14.12 24.05 0.73
C THR A 76 13.15 25.21 0.88
N ASP A 77 13.27 26.23 0.03
CA ASP A 77 12.32 27.34 -0.08
C ASP A 77 10.90 26.78 -0.17
N THR A 78 10.11 26.99 0.88
CA THR A 78 8.78 26.40 0.98
C THR A 78 7.91 26.99 -0.13
N PRO A 79 7.23 26.17 -0.96
CA PRO A 79 6.46 26.70 -2.08
C PRO A 79 5.42 27.73 -1.60
N PRO A 80 5.09 28.72 -2.45
CA PRO A 80 4.17 29.79 -2.09
C PRO A 80 2.83 29.21 -1.61
N GLY A 81 2.41 29.62 -0.42
CA GLY A 81 1.15 29.17 0.20
C GLY A 81 1.31 28.14 1.33
N VAL A 82 2.52 27.64 1.60
CA VAL A 82 2.75 26.78 2.76
C VAL A 82 3.02 27.64 4.00
N PRO A 83 2.28 27.44 5.12
CA PRO A 83 2.53 28.16 6.36
C PRO A 83 3.87 27.75 7.01
N PRO A 84 4.49 28.64 7.80
CA PRO A 84 5.72 28.30 8.51
C PRO A 84 5.50 27.16 9.52
N PRO A 85 6.54 26.40 9.87
CA PRO A 85 6.47 25.39 10.93
C PRO A 85 5.94 25.98 12.24
N GLY A 86 5.06 25.24 12.91
CA GLY A 86 4.51 25.62 14.21
C GLY A 86 5.53 25.48 15.35
N PRO A 87 5.22 26.02 16.55
CA PRO A 87 6.04 25.79 17.74
C PRO A 87 6.07 24.30 18.09
N SER A 88 7.22 23.83 18.59
CA SER A 88 7.40 22.45 19.06
C SER A 88 6.65 22.24 20.38
N ASP A 89 5.80 21.21 20.44
CA ASP A 89 4.99 20.86 21.61
C ASP A 89 5.72 19.96 22.64
N PHE A 90 7.04 19.81 22.51
CA PHE A 90 7.87 18.95 23.35
C PHE A 90 8.33 19.62 24.67
N ALA A 91 7.51 20.47 25.28
CA ALA A 91 7.84 21.26 26.48
C ALA A 91 7.05 20.81 27.73
#